data_AF-A0A519YFP3-F1
#
_entry.id   AF-A0A519YFP3-F1
#
_cell.length_a   1.000
_cell.length_b   1.000
_cell.length_c   1.000
_cell.angle_alpha   90.00
_cell.angle_beta   90.00
_cell.angle_gamma   90.00
#
_symmetry.space_group_name_H-M   'P 1'
#
loop_
_entity.id
_entity.type
_entity.pdbx_description
1 polymer ?
#
loop_
_entity_poly.entity_id
_entity_poly.type
_entity_poly.pdbx_seq_one_letter_code
_entity_poly.pdbx_strand_id
1 'polypeptide(L)' 'FGHSGFTGTYFWVDPAKELVVVVLTNRLNPSRRNNKLSELNVRTQVQQVALEAVR' A
#
# COMPACT_ATOMS: atom_id res chain seq x y z
N PHE A 1 5.39 -11.37 -1.83
CA PHE A 1 6.57 -10.49 -2.03
C PHE A 1 6.11 -9.11 -2.47
N GLY A 2 6.96 -8.08 -2.50
CA GLY A 2 6.52 -6.72 -2.89
C GLY A 2 7.59 -5.65 -2.77
N HIS A 3 7.23 -4.41 -3.09
CA HIS A 3 8.10 -3.24 -2.95
C HIS A 3 7.29 -2.00 -2.59
N SER A 4 7.91 -1.07 -1.86
CA SER A 4 7.32 0.24 -1.59
C SER A 4 8.20 1.36 -2.15
N GLY A 5 7.60 2.26 -2.92
CA GLY A 5 8.24 3.43 -3.47
C GLY A 5 8.24 4.62 -2.50
N PHE A 6 9.26 5.47 -2.66
CA PHE A 6 9.44 6.70 -1.89
C PHE A 6 8.25 7.67 -2.00
N THR A 7 7.60 7.71 -3.16
CA THR A 7 6.47 8.61 -3.44
C THR A 7 5.15 8.15 -2.82
N GLY A 8 5.14 7.06 -2.06
CA GLY A 8 3.94 6.50 -1.44
C GLY A 8 3.31 5.35 -2.22
N THR A 9 3.81 5.04 -3.41
CA THR A 9 3.41 3.85 -4.17
C THR A 9 3.85 2.59 -3.43
N TYR A 10 3.08 1.52 -3.53
CA TYR A 10 3.54 0.19 -3.14
C TYR A 10 2.78 -0.88 -3.88
N PHE A 11 3.39 -2.05 -4.04
CA PHE A 11 2.72 -3.23 -4.54
C PHE A 11 3.08 -4.45 -3.72
N TRP A 12 2.17 -5.41 -3.70
CA TRP A 12 2.34 -6.69 -3.03
C TRP A 12 1.67 -7.79 -3.85
N VAL A 13 2.31 -8.95 -3.89
CA VAL A 13 1.86 -10.14 -4.61
C VAL A 13 1.82 -11.31 -3.65
N ASP A 14 0.67 -11.99 -3.62
CA ASP A 14 0.43 -13.25 -2.91
C ASP A 14 -0.02 -14.33 -3.88
N PRO A 15 0.93 -15.15 -4.38
CA PRO A 15 0.61 -16.21 -5.33
C PRO A 15 -0.34 -17.26 -4.75
N ALA A 16 -0.31 -17.49 -3.42
CA ALA A 16 -1.18 -18.50 -2.79
C ALA A 16 -2.66 -18.08 -2.79
N LYS A 17 -2.93 -16.78 -2.96
CA LYS A 17 -4.29 -16.22 -3.06
C LYS A 17 -4.60 -15.68 -4.46
N GLU A 18 -3.71 -15.92 -5.42
CA GLU A 18 -3.80 -15.36 -6.79
C GLU A 18 -4.08 -13.84 -6.78
N LEU A 19 -3.50 -13.13 -5.80
CA LEU A 19 -3.81 -11.73 -5.51
C LEU A 19 -2.60 -10.82 -5.77
N VAL A 20 -2.86 -9.75 -6.51
CA VAL A 20 -1.93 -8.62 -6.69
C VAL A 20 -2.60 -7.35 -6.20
N VAL A 21 -1.94 -6.66 -5.27
CA VAL A 21 -2.37 -5.37 -4.73
C VAL A 21 -1.41 -4.28 -5.22
N VAL A 22 -1.94 -3.28 -5.92
CA VAL A 22 -1.18 -2.10 -6.36
C VAL A 22 -1.84 -0.85 -5.78
N VAL A 23 -1.07 -0.06 -5.06
CA VAL A 23 -1.55 1.20 -4.47
C VAL A 23 -0.70 2.35 -4.98
N LEU A 24 -1.38 3.31 -5.60
CA LEU A 24 -0.78 4.50 -6.17
C LEU A 24 -1.23 5.70 -5.34
N THR A 25 -0.27 6.36 -4.70
CA THR A 25 -0.51 7.58 -3.91
C THR A 25 0.60 8.58 -4.16
N ASN A 26 0.39 9.80 -3.67
CA ASN A 26 1.40 10.86 -3.68
C ASN A 26 1.69 11.35 -2.24
N ARG A 27 2.55 10.61 -1.54
CA ARG A 27 3.04 10.94 -0.18
C ARG A 27 3.88 12.21 -0.14
N LEU A 28 4.28 12.77 -1.29
CA LEU A 28 5.06 14.01 -1.35
C LEU A 28 4.19 15.25 -1.44
N ASN A 29 2.88 15.12 -1.67
CA ASN A 29 1.95 16.24 -1.68
C ASN A 29 1.38 16.47 -0.27
N PRO A 30 1.39 17.70 0.29
CA PRO A 30 1.92 18.95 -0.26
C PRO A 30 3.43 19.16 0.00
N SER A 31 4.07 18.30 0.78
CA SER A 31 5.50 18.40 1.09
C SER A 31 6.14 17.02 1.28
N ARG A 32 7.46 16.92 1.01
CA ARG A 32 8.28 15.73 1.34
C ARG A 32 8.29 15.39 2.83
N ARG A 33 7.82 16.27 3.71
CA ARG A 33 7.63 15.95 5.14
C ARG A 33 6.30 15.28 5.47
N ASN A 34 5.35 15.18 4.52
CA ASN A 34 4.03 14.59 4.76
C ASN A 34 4.11 13.08 5.06
N ASN A 35 3.94 12.66 6.31
CA ASN A 35 4.00 11.25 6.72
C ASN A 35 2.64 10.59 6.92
N LYS A 36 1.53 11.24 6.54
CA LYS A 36 0.17 10.77 6.83
C LYS A 36 -0.11 9.31 6.45
N LEU A 37 0.42 8.82 5.32
CA LEU A 37 0.19 7.42 4.91
C LEU A 37 0.77 6.41 5.90
N SER A 38 1.92 6.73 6.50
CA SER A 38 2.55 5.89 7.52
C SER A 38 1.85 6.07 8.86
N GLU A 39 1.56 7.32 9.26
CA GLU A 39 0.87 7.65 10.52
C GLU A 39 -0.52 6.99 10.60
N LEU A 40 -1.25 6.94 9.48
CA LEU A 40 -2.57 6.32 9.38
C LEU A 40 -2.51 4.82 9.06
N ASN A 41 -1.33 4.22 8.92
CA ASN A 41 -1.15 2.81 8.55
C ASN A 41 -1.92 2.38 7.28
N VAL A 42 -2.06 3.29 6.30
CA VAL A 42 -2.90 3.07 5.11
C VAL A 42 -2.48 1.81 4.35
N ARG A 43 -1.17 1.56 4.23
CA ARG A 43 -0.63 0.40 3.50
C ARG A 43 -1.09 -0.93 4.10
N THR A 44 -1.01 -1.05 5.42
CA THR A 44 -1.43 -2.25 6.14
C THR A 44 -2.94 -2.43 6.03
N GLN A 45 -3.72 -1.36 6.21
CA GLN A 45 -5.17 -1.42 6.14
C GLN A 45 -5.67 -1.83 4.75
N VAL A 46 -5.13 -1.23 3.69
CA VAL A 46 -5.51 -1.61 2.31
C VAL A 46 -5.12 -3.05 2.00
N GLN A 47 -3.96 -3.52 2.47
CA GLN A 47 -3.58 -4.91 2.30
C GLN A 47 -4.50 -5.88 3.05
N GLN A 48 -4.92 -5.55 4.28
CA GLN A 48 -5.87 -6.36 5.04
C GLN A 48 -7.22 -6.45 4.34
N VAL A 49 -7.78 -5.32 3.89
CA VAL A 49 -9.04 -5.30 3.15
C VAL A 49 -8.96 -6.13 1.87
N ALA A 50 -7.87 -6.01 1.11
CA ALA A 50 -7.68 -6.82 -0.11
C ALA A 50 -7.59 -8.32 0.21
N LEU A 51 -6.91 -8.69 1.29
CA LEU A 51 -6.82 -10.06 1.77
C LEU A 51 -8.17 -10.63 2.20
N GLU A 52 -8.99 -9.83 2.88
CA GLU A 52 -10.33 -10.22 3.33
C GLU A 52 -11.31 -10.35 2.16
N ALA A 53 -11.19 -9.50 1.13
CA ALA A 53 -12.08 -9.50 -0.03
C ALA A 53 -11.92 -10.74 -0.94
N VAL A 54 -10.80 -11.47 -0.83
CA VAL A 54 -10.52 -12.69 -1.62
C VAL A 54 -10.59 -13.97 -0.79
N ARG A 55 -11.02 -13.87 0.48
CA ARG A 55 -11.42 -15.05 1.27
C ARG A 55 -12.82 -15.48 0.89
#